data_AF-A0A383RXI7-F1
#
_entry.id   AF-A0A383RXI7-F1
#
_cell.length_a   1.000
_cell.length_b   1.000
_cell.length_c   1.000
_cell.angle_alpha   90.00
_cell.angle_beta   90.00
_cell.angle_gamma   90.00
#
_symmetry.space_group_name_H-M   'P 1'
#
loop_
_entity.id
_entity.type
_entity.pdbx_description
1 polymer ?
#
loop_
_entity_poly.entity_id
_entity_poly.type
_entity_poly.pdbx_seq_one_letter_code
_entity_poly.pdbx_strand_id
1 'polypeptide(L)'
;MQRNYRFAWCYAPGVLATCACGMAHAALVEDANVTLTTRNYYLDRDFKGPSTYPAAREWAQGFILRAHSGFTEGTLGFGLDLTGLVGLKLDSSAARSGTQLLPTDPQTREAKDDYSELGATFKARLSQTRLSIGTQFPALPVITASPARLLPQSFRGVYGVSDDIEQLTLHGGRMDRVNLRDSTNYQPIALASPNGRFKAGAMSERFAFIGGDYRWSDTSTLRYYHAELRNIYTQDFLGVVQTVPLGPGTVKMDLRHFDSRDSGQAQAGRVDNRNTGLMLSYQVSAHTLGLGYMYQSGDTAMAYIAGGEPAVLSDGAMSADFVNPKENTWVARYDYNFVAMGVPGLTGMVRYLNGSNIDLPHLGGRNLNESSKDLELGYVIQAGPAKGLSLRLRHAFYRNNQSGASTFRSANETRVNVDYTFKVW
;
A
#
# COMPACT_ATOMS: atom_id res chain seq x y z
N MET A 1 -73.44 -8.78 40.62
CA MET A 1 -73.40 -8.74 39.14
C MET A 1 -72.87 -7.39 38.70
N GLN A 2 -71.60 -7.28 38.36
CA GLN A 2 -71.10 -6.35 37.33
C GLN A 2 -69.64 -6.71 37.02
N ARG A 3 -69.41 -7.00 35.75
CA ARG A 3 -68.16 -7.40 35.11
C ARG A 3 -67.27 -6.16 34.97
N ASN A 4 -65.96 -6.30 35.21
CA ASN A 4 -64.94 -5.50 34.55
C ASN A 4 -63.78 -6.41 34.14
N TYR A 5 -63.58 -6.51 32.82
CA TYR A 5 -62.39 -7.05 32.16
C TYR A 5 -61.59 -5.88 31.58
N ARG A 6 -60.28 -6.12 31.35
CA ARG A 6 -59.25 -5.34 30.60
C ARG A 6 -58.19 -4.76 31.55
N PHE A 7 -56.88 -4.88 31.35
CA PHE A 7 -56.02 -5.17 30.19
C PHE A 7 -54.73 -5.85 30.70
N ALA A 8 -54.30 -6.96 30.11
CA ALA A 8 -53.00 -7.58 30.37
C ALA A 8 -52.27 -7.83 29.05
N TRP A 9 -51.78 -6.77 28.41
CA TRP A 9 -50.94 -6.85 27.21
C TRP A 9 -49.95 -5.68 27.19
N CYS A 10 -48.89 -5.74 28.01
CA CYS A 10 -47.76 -4.80 27.92
C CYS A 10 -46.38 -5.43 28.16
N TYR A 11 -46.24 -6.77 28.21
CA TYR A 11 -44.93 -7.41 28.48
C TYR A 11 -44.29 -8.13 27.28
N ALA A 12 -44.85 -7.99 26.06
CA ALA A 12 -44.34 -8.68 24.87
C ALA A 12 -43.19 -8.00 24.09
N PRO A 13 -43.00 -6.65 24.08
CA PRO A 13 -41.93 -6.07 23.24
C PRO A 13 -40.53 -6.12 23.87
N GLY A 14 -40.40 -6.30 25.19
CA GLY A 14 -39.11 -6.33 25.88
C GLY A 14 -38.31 -7.63 25.71
N VAL A 15 -39.00 -8.76 25.53
CA VAL A 15 -38.37 -10.08 25.35
C VAL A 15 -37.86 -10.28 23.91
N LEU A 16 -38.55 -9.71 22.92
CA LEU A 16 -38.07 -9.74 21.53
C LEU A 16 -36.83 -8.86 21.32
N ALA A 17 -36.74 -7.71 22.00
CA ALA A 17 -35.56 -6.83 21.94
C ALA A 17 -34.32 -7.44 22.62
N THR A 18 -34.50 -8.19 23.71
CA THR A 18 -33.39 -8.88 24.40
C THR A 18 -32.90 -10.12 23.65
N CYS A 19 -33.80 -10.90 23.04
CA CYS A 19 -33.41 -12.00 22.16
C CYS A 19 -32.72 -11.52 20.87
N ALA A 20 -33.20 -10.41 20.27
CA ALA A 20 -32.55 -9.82 19.09
C ALA A 20 -31.15 -9.24 19.41
N CYS A 21 -30.97 -8.61 20.57
CA CYS A 21 -29.64 -8.17 21.04
C CYS A 21 -28.69 -9.35 21.30
N GLY A 22 -29.19 -10.49 21.80
CA GLY A 22 -28.40 -11.70 22.03
C GLY A 22 -27.89 -12.34 20.73
N MET A 23 -28.75 -12.49 19.72
CA MET A 23 -28.35 -13.05 18.41
C MET A 23 -27.46 -12.10 17.62
N ALA A 24 -27.74 -10.79 17.65
CA ALA A 24 -26.86 -9.78 17.04
C ALA A 24 -25.45 -9.76 17.65
N HIS A 25 -25.32 -10.04 18.95
CA HIS A 25 -24.03 -10.15 19.63
C HIS A 25 -23.28 -11.45 19.28
N ALA A 26 -24.00 -12.56 19.05
CA ALA A 26 -23.40 -13.83 18.66
C ALA A 26 -22.74 -13.72 17.27
N ALA A 27 -23.48 -13.28 16.24
CA ALA A 27 -22.94 -13.14 14.88
C ALA A 27 -21.78 -12.13 14.77
N LEU A 28 -21.78 -11.07 15.62
CA LEU A 28 -20.71 -10.09 15.67
C LEU A 28 -19.37 -10.69 16.15
N VAL A 29 -19.44 -11.67 17.06
CA VAL A 29 -18.29 -12.29 17.73
C VAL A 29 -17.89 -13.63 17.08
N GLU A 30 -18.85 -14.41 16.57
CA GLU A 30 -18.61 -15.67 15.88
C GLU A 30 -17.81 -15.49 14.60
N ASP A 31 -18.16 -14.47 13.80
CA ASP A 31 -17.44 -14.12 12.58
C ASP A 31 -16.26 -13.16 12.83
N ALA A 32 -15.92 -12.90 14.11
CA ALA A 32 -14.79 -12.06 14.42
C ALA A 32 -13.47 -12.74 14.04
N ASN A 33 -12.50 -11.94 13.61
CA ASN A 33 -11.15 -12.38 13.33
C ASN A 33 -10.17 -11.42 14.00
N VAL A 34 -9.39 -11.94 14.94
CA VAL A 34 -8.35 -11.17 15.64
C VAL A 34 -6.99 -11.74 15.30
N THR A 35 -6.14 -10.90 14.72
CA THR A 35 -4.76 -11.25 14.40
C THR A 35 -3.78 -10.30 15.07
N LEU A 36 -2.66 -10.86 15.51
CA LEU A 36 -1.51 -10.09 15.98
C LEU A 36 -0.31 -10.48 15.11
N THR A 37 0.18 -9.52 14.31
CA THR A 37 1.44 -9.69 13.57
C THR A 37 2.58 -9.08 14.34
N THR A 38 3.62 -9.86 14.63
CA THR A 38 4.91 -9.37 15.10
C THR A 38 5.83 -9.21 13.90
N ARG A 39 6.56 -8.09 13.84
CA ARG A 39 7.49 -7.80 12.76
C ARG A 39 8.79 -7.27 13.32
N ASN A 40 9.87 -8.00 13.10
CA ASN A 40 11.21 -7.48 13.32
C ASN A 40 11.75 -6.94 11.99
N TYR A 41 12.23 -5.70 11.96
CA TYR A 41 12.63 -5.05 10.71
C TYR A 41 13.95 -4.30 10.88
N TYR A 42 15.00 -4.80 10.22
CA TYR A 42 16.25 -4.08 10.00
C TYR A 42 16.26 -3.46 8.60
N LEU A 43 16.59 -2.16 8.51
CA LEU A 43 16.82 -1.47 7.25
C LEU A 43 18.16 -0.76 7.31
N ASP A 44 18.99 -0.94 6.29
CA ASP A 44 20.24 -0.22 6.08
C ASP A 44 20.32 0.30 4.66
N ARG A 45 20.36 1.61 4.49
CA ARG A 45 20.60 2.30 3.23
C ARG A 45 21.93 3.04 3.34
N ASP A 46 22.96 2.46 2.75
CA ASP A 46 24.32 2.98 2.68
C ASP A 46 24.48 3.84 1.41
N PHE A 47 24.49 5.16 1.59
CA PHE A 47 24.59 6.13 0.51
C PHE A 47 26.00 6.20 -0.08
N LYS A 48 26.08 6.36 -1.39
CA LYS A 48 27.34 6.49 -2.14
C LYS A 48 27.66 7.96 -2.43
N GLY A 49 28.95 8.27 -2.38
CA GLY A 49 29.46 9.62 -2.53
C GLY A 49 29.38 10.47 -1.25
N PRO A 50 29.91 11.71 -1.28
CA PRO A 50 29.98 12.58 -0.11
C PRO A 50 28.59 12.84 0.50
N SER A 51 28.49 12.75 1.83
CA SER A 51 27.28 13.09 2.57
C SER A 51 27.58 13.44 4.02
N THR A 52 26.83 14.38 4.57
CA THR A 52 26.74 14.58 6.03
C THR A 52 26.16 13.34 6.73
N TYR A 53 25.28 12.60 6.05
CA TYR A 53 24.62 11.41 6.58
C TYR A 53 24.89 10.24 5.62
N PRO A 54 25.96 9.45 5.87
CA PRO A 54 26.40 8.42 4.93
C PRO A 54 25.45 7.22 4.88
N ALA A 55 24.55 7.06 5.86
CA ALA A 55 23.54 6.01 5.84
C ALA A 55 22.23 6.45 6.50
N ALA A 56 21.14 5.77 6.14
CA ALA A 56 19.95 5.66 6.96
C ALA A 56 19.81 4.19 7.39
N ARG A 57 19.97 3.90 8.68
CA ARG A 57 20.09 2.56 9.23
C ARG A 57 19.43 2.46 10.60
N GLU A 58 18.38 1.66 10.69
CA GLU A 58 17.59 1.47 11.90
C GLU A 58 17.12 0.01 12.04
N TRP A 59 16.92 -0.40 13.28
CA TRP A 59 16.34 -1.69 13.64
C TRP A 59 15.17 -1.46 14.59
N ALA A 60 14.03 -2.07 14.28
CA ALA A 60 12.82 -1.89 15.07
C ALA A 60 11.98 -3.17 15.16
N GLN A 61 11.15 -3.23 16.21
CA GLN A 61 10.15 -4.26 16.44
C GLN A 61 8.76 -3.65 16.35
N GLY A 62 7.88 -4.27 15.57
CA GLY A 62 6.51 -3.83 15.34
C GLY A 62 5.49 -4.86 15.82
N PHE A 63 4.35 -4.37 16.26
CA PHE A 63 3.16 -5.15 16.60
C PHE A 63 1.95 -4.55 15.90
N ILE A 64 1.25 -5.37 15.12
CA ILE A 64 0.10 -4.98 14.32
C ILE A 64 -1.06 -5.86 14.76
N LEU A 65 -1.93 -5.31 15.60
CA LEU A 65 -3.19 -5.91 16.00
C LEU A 65 -4.27 -5.51 14.99
N ARG A 66 -4.98 -6.49 14.44
CA ARG A 66 -6.21 -6.27 13.66
C ARG A 66 -7.31 -7.11 14.24
N ALA A 67 -8.35 -6.46 14.75
CA ALA A 67 -9.55 -7.10 15.23
C ALA A 67 -10.71 -6.67 14.33
N HIS A 68 -11.24 -7.60 13.55
CA HIS A 68 -12.39 -7.37 12.68
C HIS A 68 -13.60 -8.09 13.26
N SER A 69 -14.69 -7.38 13.53
CA SER A 69 -15.94 -8.05 13.91
C SER A 69 -16.59 -8.75 12.72
N GLY A 70 -17.58 -9.60 12.99
CA GLY A 70 -18.62 -9.96 12.03
C GLY A 70 -19.52 -8.79 11.65
N PHE A 71 -20.67 -9.10 11.05
CA PHE A 71 -21.79 -8.16 10.93
C PHE A 71 -22.96 -8.64 11.78
N THR A 72 -23.68 -7.73 12.42
CA THR A 72 -24.95 -8.06 13.08
C THR A 72 -25.93 -8.69 12.10
N GLU A 73 -26.79 -9.59 12.60
CA GLU A 73 -27.85 -10.20 11.80
C GLU A 73 -28.87 -9.18 11.27
N GLY A 74 -29.51 -9.51 10.15
CA GLY A 74 -30.55 -8.70 9.51
C GLY A 74 -30.17 -8.21 8.11
N THR A 75 -31.12 -7.56 7.44
CA THR A 75 -30.94 -7.02 6.07
C THR A 75 -29.80 -5.99 6.00
N LEU A 76 -29.67 -5.17 7.04
CA LEU A 76 -28.58 -4.21 7.21
C LEU A 76 -27.74 -4.65 8.40
N GLY A 77 -26.55 -5.18 8.13
CA GLY A 77 -25.61 -5.63 9.15
C GLY A 77 -24.60 -4.55 9.51
N PHE A 78 -24.23 -4.44 10.79
CA PHE A 78 -23.25 -3.48 11.29
C PHE A 78 -22.06 -4.19 11.94
N GLY A 79 -20.90 -3.57 11.91
CA GLY A 79 -19.69 -4.08 12.54
C GLY A 79 -18.72 -2.99 12.96
N LEU A 80 -17.69 -3.39 13.68
CA LEU A 80 -16.60 -2.55 14.17
C LEU A 80 -15.27 -3.27 13.96
N ASP A 81 -14.34 -2.56 13.34
CA ASP A 81 -12.95 -3.00 13.22
C ASP A 81 -12.06 -2.10 14.08
N LEU A 82 -11.09 -2.72 14.76
CA LEU A 82 -10.06 -2.05 15.53
C LEU A 82 -8.68 -2.41 14.98
N THR A 83 -7.80 -1.41 14.92
CA THR A 83 -6.40 -1.58 14.55
C THR A 83 -5.52 -0.98 15.63
N GLY A 84 -4.64 -1.78 16.22
CA GLY A 84 -3.62 -1.32 17.16
C GLY A 84 -2.24 -1.48 16.54
N LEU A 85 -1.45 -0.41 16.52
CA LEU A 85 -0.10 -0.40 15.96
C LEU A 85 0.88 0.05 17.04
N VAL A 86 1.98 -0.69 17.22
CA VAL A 86 3.07 -0.30 18.12
C VAL A 86 4.40 -0.55 17.42
N GLY A 87 5.30 0.43 17.46
CA GLY A 87 6.68 0.28 17.01
C GLY A 87 7.64 0.61 18.14
N LEU A 88 8.69 -0.20 18.27
CA LEU A 88 9.73 -0.07 19.29
C LEU A 88 11.10 0.01 18.60
N LYS A 89 11.91 0.98 19.00
CA LYS A 89 13.31 1.12 18.57
C LYS A 89 14.15 0.03 19.23
N LEU A 90 14.90 -0.70 18.42
CA LEU A 90 15.96 -1.60 18.87
C LEU A 90 17.34 -0.96 18.69
N ASP A 91 17.52 -0.24 17.57
CA ASP A 91 18.78 0.43 17.25
C ASP A 91 18.56 1.60 16.27
N SER A 92 19.05 2.80 16.63
CA SER A 92 19.09 4.00 15.78
C SER A 92 20.04 5.02 16.41
N SER A 93 20.47 6.02 15.64
CA SER A 93 21.13 7.22 16.16
C SER A 93 20.92 8.40 15.23
N ALA A 94 21.09 9.63 15.73
CA ALA A 94 20.90 10.86 14.94
C ALA A 94 21.70 10.89 13.62
N ALA A 95 22.87 10.26 13.59
CA ALA A 95 23.74 10.17 12.41
C ALA A 95 23.21 9.24 11.30
N ARG A 96 22.25 8.36 11.61
CA ARG A 96 21.75 7.32 10.69
C ARG A 96 20.24 7.06 10.80
N SER A 97 19.47 7.99 11.36
CA SER A 97 18.01 7.91 11.39
C SER A 97 17.37 8.23 10.03
N GLY A 98 16.04 8.15 9.96
CA GLY A 98 15.28 8.55 8.78
C GLY A 98 15.00 7.42 7.79
N THR A 99 15.00 6.17 8.26
CA THR A 99 14.55 5.03 7.45
C THR A 99 13.03 5.00 7.29
N GLN A 100 12.30 5.75 8.14
CA GLN A 100 10.85 5.72 8.31
C GLN A 100 10.35 4.41 8.93
N LEU A 101 11.22 3.69 9.66
CA LEU A 101 10.79 2.66 10.61
C LEU A 101 10.35 3.27 11.95
N LEU A 102 10.87 4.45 12.29
CA LEU A 102 10.66 5.15 13.55
C LEU A 102 10.40 6.63 13.28
N PRO A 103 9.48 7.28 14.01
CA PRO A 103 9.35 8.73 14.00
C PRO A 103 10.68 9.39 14.40
N THR A 104 11.08 10.41 13.67
CA THR A 104 12.37 11.10 13.87
C THR A 104 12.13 12.58 14.17
N ASP A 105 12.82 13.11 15.18
CA ASP A 105 12.80 14.54 15.47
C ASP A 105 13.46 15.32 14.31
N PRO A 106 12.78 16.28 13.67
CA PRO A 106 13.32 16.96 12.50
C PRO A 106 14.49 17.89 12.80
N GLN A 107 14.70 18.30 14.06
CA GLN A 107 15.80 19.17 14.46
C GLN A 107 17.00 18.37 14.96
N THR A 108 16.79 17.46 15.91
CA THR A 108 17.90 16.68 16.51
C THR A 108 18.23 15.42 15.72
N ARG A 109 17.33 14.99 14.82
CA ARG A 109 17.38 13.70 14.10
C ARG A 109 17.30 12.47 15.00
N GLU A 110 16.99 12.62 16.28
CA GLU A 110 16.83 11.47 17.17
C GLU A 110 15.54 10.72 16.84
N ALA A 111 15.65 9.40 16.68
CA ALA A 111 14.50 8.53 16.53
C ALA A 111 13.85 8.26 17.90
N LYS A 112 12.52 8.31 17.95
CA LYS A 112 11.75 7.99 19.16
C LYS A 112 11.98 6.54 19.59
N ASP A 113 11.95 6.30 20.90
CA ASP A 113 12.13 4.96 21.48
C ASP A 113 10.95 4.04 21.18
N ASP A 114 9.74 4.59 21.15
CA ASP A 114 8.52 3.90 20.79
C ASP A 114 7.51 4.85 20.15
N TYR A 115 6.50 4.27 19.51
CA TYR A 115 5.33 4.98 19.02
C TYR A 115 4.15 4.03 18.87
N SER A 116 2.93 4.55 19.01
CA SER A 116 1.72 3.74 18.89
C SER A 116 0.56 4.50 18.28
N GLU A 117 -0.35 3.73 17.66
CA GLU A 117 -1.57 4.22 17.04
C GLU A 117 -2.72 3.27 17.37
N LEU A 118 -3.92 3.85 17.54
CA LEU A 118 -5.17 3.11 17.66
C LEU A 118 -6.17 3.67 16.65
N GLY A 119 -6.64 2.82 15.75
CA GLY A 119 -7.65 3.12 14.76
C GLY A 119 -8.93 2.32 15.00
N ALA A 120 -10.06 2.95 14.71
CA ALA A 120 -11.37 2.31 14.72
C ALA A 120 -12.10 2.60 13.40
N THR A 121 -12.91 1.63 12.95
CA THR A 121 -13.67 1.71 11.71
C THR A 121 -15.03 1.08 11.89
N PHE A 122 -16.08 1.88 11.77
CA PHE A 122 -17.44 1.38 11.73
C PHE A 122 -17.75 0.91 10.31
N LYS A 123 -18.42 -0.23 10.19
CA LYS A 123 -18.80 -0.80 8.89
C LYS A 123 -20.27 -1.20 8.87
N ALA A 124 -20.88 -1.07 7.71
CA ALA A 124 -22.23 -1.52 7.43
C ALA A 124 -22.23 -2.36 6.14
N ARG A 125 -23.11 -3.35 6.06
CA ARG A 125 -23.30 -4.21 4.90
C ARG A 125 -24.78 -4.33 4.55
N LEU A 126 -25.09 -4.11 3.27
CA LEU A 126 -26.40 -4.37 2.67
C LEU A 126 -26.15 -5.18 1.40
N SER A 127 -26.69 -6.40 1.31
CA SER A 127 -26.36 -7.33 0.22
C SER A 127 -24.83 -7.57 0.14
N GLN A 128 -24.22 -7.43 -1.05
CA GLN A 128 -22.78 -7.51 -1.25
C GLN A 128 -22.10 -6.13 -1.23
N THR A 129 -22.85 -5.07 -0.90
CA THR A 129 -22.30 -3.73 -0.69
C THR A 129 -21.87 -3.52 0.76
N ARG A 130 -20.63 -3.07 0.94
CA ARG A 130 -20.02 -2.74 2.23
C ARG A 130 -19.61 -1.28 2.24
N LEU A 131 -19.99 -0.56 3.29
CA LEU A 131 -19.56 0.81 3.56
C LEU A 131 -18.79 0.84 4.87
N SER A 132 -17.69 1.57 4.93
CA SER A 132 -16.91 1.78 6.15
C SER A 132 -16.57 3.25 6.36
N ILE A 133 -16.47 3.67 7.62
CA ILE A 133 -16.07 5.01 8.05
C ILE A 133 -15.09 4.92 9.22
N GLY A 134 -13.96 5.63 9.13
CA GLY A 134 -12.91 5.60 10.14
C GLY A 134 -11.53 5.38 9.53
N THR A 135 -10.74 4.49 10.14
CA THR A 135 -9.37 4.15 9.69
C THR A 135 -9.40 3.19 8.50
N GLN A 136 -8.71 3.52 7.42
CA GLN A 136 -8.79 2.84 6.14
C GLN A 136 -7.39 2.44 5.67
N PHE A 137 -7.29 1.25 5.08
CA PHE A 137 -6.07 0.71 4.47
C PHE A 137 -6.33 0.38 3.00
N PRO A 138 -6.64 1.37 2.14
CA PRO A 138 -6.93 1.12 0.73
C PRO A 138 -5.72 0.52 0.01
N ALA A 139 -5.98 -0.32 -0.99
CA ALA A 139 -4.97 -0.95 -1.84
C ALA A 139 -5.42 -0.87 -3.31
N LEU A 140 -5.59 0.36 -3.80
CA LEU A 140 -6.06 0.67 -5.14
C LEU A 140 -4.95 1.35 -5.94
N PRO A 141 -4.96 1.28 -7.28
CA PRO A 141 -3.92 1.91 -8.12
C PRO A 141 -3.74 3.42 -7.88
N VAL A 142 -4.83 4.12 -7.56
CA VAL A 142 -4.85 5.58 -7.31
C VAL A 142 -4.66 5.96 -5.84
N ILE A 143 -4.80 5.00 -4.91
CA ILE A 143 -4.58 5.20 -3.48
C ILE A 143 -4.20 3.86 -2.81
N THR A 144 -2.97 3.80 -2.31
CA THR A 144 -2.46 2.63 -1.59
C THR A 144 -1.88 3.06 -0.25
N ALA A 145 -2.35 2.44 0.83
CA ALA A 145 -1.76 2.50 2.14
C ALA A 145 -0.43 1.74 2.13
N SER A 146 0.69 2.46 2.22
CA SER A 146 2.01 1.86 2.12
C SER A 146 2.28 0.79 3.20
N PRO A 147 2.64 -0.45 2.81
CA PRO A 147 3.09 -1.48 3.74
C PRO A 147 4.63 -1.53 3.86
N ALA A 148 5.35 -0.57 3.28
CA ALA A 148 6.78 -0.74 2.96
C ALA A 148 7.75 -0.60 4.15
N ARG A 149 7.25 -0.27 5.35
CA ARG A 149 8.03 -0.03 6.58
C ARG A 149 7.51 -0.87 7.75
N LEU A 150 7.83 -0.48 8.98
CA LEU A 150 7.50 -1.23 10.18
C LEU A 150 5.99 -1.39 10.32
N LEU A 151 5.29 -0.25 10.38
CA LEU A 151 3.84 -0.16 10.49
C LEU A 151 3.24 0.32 9.17
N PRO A 152 1.99 -0.07 8.84
CA PRO A 152 1.33 0.39 7.64
C PRO A 152 0.91 1.85 7.74
N GLN A 153 0.99 2.59 6.64
CA GLN A 153 0.29 3.87 6.50
C GLN A 153 -1.22 3.63 6.63
N SER A 154 -1.96 4.62 7.16
CA SER A 154 -3.43 4.57 7.21
C SER A 154 -4.05 5.86 6.69
N PHE A 155 -5.30 5.79 6.28
CA PHE A 155 -6.11 6.94 5.88
C PHE A 155 -7.33 7.06 6.78
N ARG A 156 -7.87 8.27 6.90
CA ARG A 156 -9.19 8.48 7.52
C ARG A 156 -10.20 8.86 6.45
N GLY A 157 -11.37 8.25 6.49
CA GLY A 157 -12.45 8.63 5.59
C GLY A 157 -13.56 7.58 5.49
N VAL A 158 -14.33 7.72 4.41
CA VAL A 158 -15.41 6.82 4.03
C VAL A 158 -14.98 6.01 2.82
N TYR A 159 -15.23 4.70 2.84
CA TYR A 159 -14.93 3.80 1.74
C TYR A 159 -16.06 2.80 1.52
N GLY A 160 -16.53 2.70 0.28
CA GLY A 160 -17.54 1.75 -0.17
C GLY A 160 -16.95 0.77 -1.18
N VAL A 161 -17.37 -0.49 -1.06
CA VAL A 161 -17.09 -1.56 -2.02
C VAL A 161 -18.39 -2.31 -2.30
N SER A 162 -18.71 -2.55 -3.57
CA SER A 162 -19.90 -3.29 -3.98
C SER A 162 -19.55 -4.39 -4.96
N ASP A 163 -20.00 -5.60 -4.66
CA ASP A 163 -19.92 -6.77 -5.53
C ASP A 163 -21.33 -7.21 -5.99
N ASP A 164 -22.32 -6.29 -5.99
CA ASP A 164 -23.72 -6.59 -6.33
C ASP A 164 -23.96 -6.79 -7.84
N ILE A 165 -23.01 -6.36 -8.69
CA ILE A 165 -23.07 -6.59 -10.14
C ILE A 165 -22.13 -7.74 -10.47
N GLU A 166 -22.64 -8.76 -11.16
CA GLU A 166 -21.84 -9.93 -11.52
C GLU A 166 -20.57 -9.52 -12.27
N GLN A 167 -19.43 -10.09 -11.88
CA GLN A 167 -18.10 -9.85 -12.47
C GLN A 167 -17.56 -8.42 -12.28
N LEU A 168 -18.28 -7.52 -11.62
CA LEU A 168 -17.87 -6.13 -11.41
C LEU A 168 -17.78 -5.79 -9.93
N THR A 169 -16.57 -5.49 -9.46
CA THR A 169 -16.36 -4.91 -8.14
C THR A 169 -16.24 -3.39 -8.29
N LEU A 170 -17.15 -2.65 -7.67
CA LEU A 170 -17.12 -1.18 -7.63
C LEU A 170 -16.49 -0.69 -6.33
N HIS A 171 -15.71 0.38 -6.44
CA HIS A 171 -15.06 1.07 -5.35
C HIS A 171 -15.39 2.55 -5.40
N GLY A 172 -15.63 3.16 -4.24
CA GLY A 172 -15.80 4.60 -4.15
C GLY A 172 -15.54 5.10 -2.74
N GLY A 173 -14.92 6.26 -2.60
CA GLY A 173 -14.60 6.77 -1.29
C GLY A 173 -14.08 8.18 -1.28
N ARG A 174 -13.96 8.71 -0.06
CA ARG A 174 -13.32 9.98 0.20
C ARG A 174 -12.52 9.91 1.49
N MET A 175 -11.25 10.27 1.38
CA MET A 175 -10.31 10.39 2.49
C MET A 175 -10.03 11.86 2.79
N ASP A 176 -9.89 12.19 4.07
CA ASP A 176 -9.64 13.55 4.54
C ASP A 176 -8.32 13.71 5.30
N ARG A 177 -7.76 12.60 5.77
CA ARG A 177 -6.45 12.55 6.43
C ARG A 177 -5.66 11.31 6.05
N VAL A 178 -4.36 11.41 6.25
CA VAL A 178 -3.40 10.31 6.21
C VAL A 178 -2.62 10.28 7.53
N ASN A 179 -2.36 9.10 8.08
CA ASN A 179 -1.32 8.90 9.07
C ASN A 179 -0.15 8.17 8.41
N LEU A 180 1.05 8.73 8.49
CA LEU A 180 2.24 8.15 7.86
C LEU A 180 2.76 6.97 8.68
N ARG A 181 3.44 6.04 8.01
CA ARG A 181 4.03 4.83 8.59
C ARG A 181 5.02 5.05 9.75
N ASP A 182 5.55 6.27 9.86
CA ASP A 182 6.49 6.76 10.87
C ASP A 182 5.94 7.97 11.66
N SER A 183 4.62 8.01 11.88
CA SER A 183 3.93 9.08 12.61
C SER A 183 2.86 8.52 13.55
N THR A 184 2.38 9.34 14.48
CA THR A 184 1.26 9.02 15.39
C THR A 184 0.05 9.92 15.18
N ASN A 185 0.08 10.81 14.19
CA ASN A 185 -0.96 11.81 14.00
C ASN A 185 -1.48 11.87 12.56
N TYR A 186 -2.81 12.01 12.46
CA TYR A 186 -3.46 12.30 11.19
C TYR A 186 -3.15 13.71 10.70
N GLN A 187 -2.76 13.83 9.43
CA GLN A 187 -2.47 15.09 8.75
C GLN A 187 -3.22 15.19 7.41
N PRO A 188 -3.40 16.41 6.85
CA PRO A 188 -3.90 16.57 5.49
C PRO A 188 -3.08 15.77 4.47
N ILE A 189 -3.72 15.34 3.39
CA ILE A 189 -3.11 14.48 2.38
C ILE A 189 -2.26 15.35 1.45
N ALA A 190 -0.95 15.07 1.40
CA ALA A 190 0.00 15.81 0.59
C ALA A 190 0.32 15.12 -0.74
N LEU A 191 0.72 15.90 -1.74
CA LEU A 191 1.36 15.39 -2.96
C LEU A 191 2.82 15.01 -2.67
N ALA A 192 3.26 13.86 -3.16
CA ALA A 192 4.67 13.48 -3.11
C ALA A 192 5.50 14.40 -4.03
N SER A 193 6.58 14.98 -3.50
CA SER A 193 7.52 15.77 -4.30
C SER A 193 9.00 15.37 -4.08
N PRO A 194 9.37 14.09 -4.26
CA PRO A 194 10.78 13.74 -4.39
C PRO A 194 11.43 14.57 -5.49
N ASN A 195 12.72 14.85 -5.36
CA ASN A 195 13.50 15.61 -6.33
C ASN A 195 12.93 17.02 -6.60
N GLY A 196 12.07 17.56 -5.74
CA GLY A 196 11.42 18.85 -5.95
C GLY A 196 10.58 18.90 -7.24
N ARG A 197 10.02 17.76 -7.67
CA ARG A 197 9.24 17.63 -8.91
C ARG A 197 8.00 18.53 -8.96
N PHE A 198 7.47 18.92 -7.80
CA PHE A 198 6.32 19.80 -7.65
C PHE A 198 6.55 20.84 -6.54
N LYS A 199 5.74 21.91 -6.52
CA LYS A 199 5.80 22.92 -5.45
C LYS A 199 5.55 22.28 -4.09
N ALA A 200 6.45 22.54 -3.15
CA ALA A 200 6.35 22.01 -1.79
C ALA A 200 5.12 22.54 -1.03
N GLY A 201 4.62 21.73 -0.10
CA GLY A 201 3.56 22.13 0.84
C GLY A 201 2.13 22.02 0.31
N ALA A 202 1.91 21.52 -0.91
CA ALA A 202 0.56 21.28 -1.41
C ALA A 202 -0.11 20.12 -0.66
N MET A 203 -1.20 20.43 0.05
CA MET A 203 -1.99 19.48 0.84
C MET A 203 -3.48 19.71 0.67
N SER A 204 -4.29 18.66 0.83
CA SER A 204 -5.74 18.72 0.75
C SER A 204 -6.39 17.77 1.74
N GLU A 205 -7.57 18.16 2.22
CA GLU A 205 -8.43 17.35 3.09
C GLU A 205 -9.53 16.62 2.30
N ARG A 206 -9.37 16.57 0.97
CA ARG A 206 -10.35 15.99 0.06
C ARG A 206 -9.61 15.20 -1.01
N PHE A 207 -9.37 13.93 -0.71
CA PHE A 207 -9.03 12.94 -1.71
C PHE A 207 -10.27 12.09 -2.00
N ALA A 208 -10.86 12.21 -3.18
CA ALA A 208 -12.02 11.41 -3.60
C ALA A 208 -11.62 10.46 -4.72
N PHE A 209 -12.22 9.27 -4.75
CA PHE A 209 -11.98 8.30 -5.82
C PHE A 209 -13.24 7.48 -6.10
N ILE A 210 -13.34 7.01 -7.34
CA ILE A 210 -14.34 6.05 -7.80
C ILE A 210 -13.72 5.17 -8.89
N GLY A 211 -14.09 3.90 -8.94
CA GLY A 211 -13.58 3.00 -9.96
C GLY A 211 -14.09 1.58 -9.78
N GLY A 212 -13.52 0.66 -10.52
CA GLY A 212 -13.89 -0.74 -10.43
C GLY A 212 -13.00 -1.67 -11.24
N ASP A 213 -13.10 -2.94 -10.88
CA ASP A 213 -12.47 -4.06 -11.54
C ASP A 213 -13.56 -4.90 -12.20
N TYR A 214 -13.50 -5.04 -13.52
CA TYR A 214 -14.42 -5.86 -14.31
C TYR A 214 -13.72 -7.12 -14.81
N ARG A 215 -14.15 -8.27 -14.31
CA ARG A 215 -13.72 -9.61 -14.77
C ARG A 215 -14.39 -9.93 -16.11
N TRP A 216 -13.85 -9.35 -17.18
CA TRP A 216 -14.31 -9.55 -18.56
C TRP A 216 -14.35 -11.04 -18.98
N SER A 217 -13.45 -11.86 -18.44
CA SER A 217 -13.42 -13.32 -18.62
C SER A 217 -12.67 -13.97 -17.46
N ASP A 218 -12.62 -15.31 -17.42
CA ASP A 218 -11.82 -16.04 -16.42
C ASP A 218 -10.31 -15.73 -16.49
N THR A 219 -9.83 -15.22 -17.63
CA THR A 219 -8.42 -14.91 -17.87
C THR A 219 -8.09 -13.42 -17.87
N SER A 220 -9.10 -12.53 -17.90
CA SER A 220 -8.89 -11.10 -18.16
C SER A 220 -9.70 -10.20 -17.23
N THR A 221 -9.03 -9.23 -16.62
CA THR A 221 -9.61 -8.18 -15.79
C THR A 221 -9.31 -6.81 -16.38
N LEU A 222 -10.35 -6.01 -16.62
CA LEU A 222 -10.27 -4.60 -16.98
C LEU A 222 -10.46 -3.75 -15.73
N ARG A 223 -9.70 -2.68 -15.59
CA ARG A 223 -9.71 -1.85 -14.38
C ARG A 223 -9.76 -0.39 -14.76
N TYR A 224 -10.61 0.38 -14.10
CA TYR A 224 -10.68 1.83 -14.26
C TYR A 224 -10.87 2.52 -12.92
N TYR A 225 -10.10 3.56 -12.66
CA TYR A 225 -10.26 4.41 -11.47
C TYR A 225 -10.05 5.87 -11.83
N HIS A 226 -10.89 6.73 -11.27
CA HIS A 226 -10.75 8.17 -11.28
C HIS A 226 -10.53 8.65 -9.85
N ALA A 227 -9.56 9.54 -9.64
CA ALA A 227 -9.29 10.14 -8.34
C ALA A 227 -8.97 11.63 -8.45
N GLU A 228 -9.28 12.36 -7.39
CA GLU A 228 -8.95 13.77 -7.24
C GLU A 228 -8.40 14.04 -5.85
N LEU A 229 -7.18 14.59 -5.77
CA LEU A 229 -6.70 15.33 -4.62
C LEU A 229 -7.03 16.81 -4.85
N ARG A 230 -8.12 17.28 -4.25
CA ARG A 230 -8.76 18.56 -4.61
C ARG A 230 -7.77 19.73 -4.56
N ASN A 231 -7.82 20.59 -5.58
CA ASN A 231 -6.95 21.74 -5.80
C ASN A 231 -5.48 21.40 -6.09
N ILE A 232 -5.15 20.12 -6.30
CA ILE A 232 -3.77 19.67 -6.53
C ILE A 232 -3.70 18.89 -7.84
N TYR A 233 -4.33 17.71 -7.92
CA TYR A 233 -4.34 16.91 -9.14
C TYR A 233 -5.59 16.05 -9.27
N THR A 234 -5.98 15.76 -10.51
CA THR A 234 -6.84 14.62 -10.88
C THR A 234 -5.97 13.53 -11.51
N GLN A 235 -6.38 12.28 -11.36
CA GLN A 235 -5.70 11.13 -11.95
C GLN A 235 -6.70 10.08 -12.41
N ASP A 236 -6.59 9.68 -13.67
CA ASP A 236 -7.27 8.52 -14.22
C ASP A 236 -6.29 7.36 -14.34
N PHE A 237 -6.76 6.17 -14.00
CA PHE A 237 -6.04 4.92 -14.18
C PHE A 237 -6.84 3.98 -15.09
N LEU A 238 -6.17 3.41 -16.08
CA LEU A 238 -6.64 2.26 -16.85
C LEU A 238 -5.69 1.09 -16.66
N GLY A 239 -6.24 -0.09 -16.42
CA GLY A 239 -5.46 -1.31 -16.26
C GLY A 239 -6.07 -2.49 -17.01
N VAL A 240 -5.20 -3.34 -17.55
CA VAL A 240 -5.58 -4.64 -18.09
C VAL A 240 -4.65 -5.70 -17.53
N VAL A 241 -5.20 -6.74 -16.93
CA VAL A 241 -4.45 -7.93 -16.54
C VAL A 241 -5.04 -9.10 -17.29
N GLN A 242 -4.20 -9.81 -18.05
CA GLN A 242 -4.61 -10.99 -18.78
C GLN A 242 -3.61 -12.13 -18.55
N THR A 243 -4.09 -13.34 -18.26
CA THR A 243 -3.26 -14.53 -18.11
C THR A 243 -3.72 -15.62 -19.05
N VAL A 244 -2.89 -15.99 -20.02
CA VAL A 244 -3.23 -16.99 -21.06
C VAL A 244 -2.28 -18.19 -21.00
N PRO A 245 -2.77 -19.42 -21.22
CA PRO A 245 -1.89 -20.56 -21.44
C PRO A 245 -1.02 -20.36 -22.70
N LEU A 246 0.25 -20.73 -22.64
CA LEU A 246 1.16 -20.75 -23.78
C LEU A 246 2.14 -21.94 -23.66
N GLY A 247 1.89 -22.98 -24.47
CA GLY A 247 2.66 -24.22 -24.44
C GLY A 247 2.63 -24.86 -23.05
N PRO A 248 3.79 -25.18 -22.44
CA PRO A 248 3.86 -25.79 -21.11
C PRO A 248 3.65 -24.80 -19.95
N GLY A 249 3.40 -23.52 -20.23
CA GLY A 249 3.37 -22.45 -19.24
C GLY A 249 2.21 -21.48 -19.43
N THR A 250 2.30 -20.33 -18.77
CA THR A 250 1.33 -19.24 -18.86
C THR A 250 2.05 -17.92 -19.13
N VAL A 251 1.45 -17.07 -19.97
CA VAL A 251 1.87 -15.68 -20.15
C VAL A 251 0.89 -14.78 -19.42
N LYS A 252 1.42 -13.92 -18.54
CA LYS A 252 0.69 -12.82 -17.93
C LYS A 252 1.09 -11.50 -18.59
N MET A 253 0.08 -10.75 -19.03
CA MET A 253 0.17 -9.35 -19.44
C MET A 253 -0.40 -8.46 -18.34
N ASP A 254 0.33 -7.42 -17.95
CA ASP A 254 -0.11 -6.36 -17.03
C ASP A 254 0.17 -4.99 -17.66
N LEU A 255 -0.88 -4.36 -18.18
CA LEU A 255 -0.87 -3.00 -18.72
C LEU A 255 -1.41 -2.04 -17.67
N ARG A 256 -0.70 -0.94 -17.45
CA ARG A 256 -1.07 0.14 -16.53
C ARG A 256 -0.87 1.48 -17.22
N HIS A 257 -1.90 2.30 -17.24
CA HIS A 257 -1.87 3.65 -17.78
C HIS A 257 -2.42 4.62 -16.74
N PHE A 258 -1.66 5.67 -16.44
CA PHE A 258 -2.08 6.77 -15.58
C PHE A 258 -2.06 8.06 -16.40
N ASP A 259 -3.09 8.89 -16.26
CA ASP A 259 -3.16 10.25 -16.80
C ASP A 259 -3.39 11.22 -15.63
N SER A 260 -2.38 12.02 -15.30
CA SER A 260 -2.38 12.95 -14.17
C SER A 260 -2.40 14.39 -14.67
N ARG A 261 -3.32 15.19 -14.15
CA ARG A 261 -3.58 16.57 -14.56
C ARG A 261 -3.71 17.45 -13.33
N ASP A 262 -3.39 18.74 -13.41
CA ASP A 262 -3.67 19.64 -12.30
C ASP A 262 -5.18 19.78 -12.05
N SER A 263 -5.55 20.11 -10.81
CA SER A 263 -6.94 20.29 -10.41
C SER A 263 -7.15 21.65 -9.73
N GLY A 264 -8.28 22.30 -10.02
CA GLY A 264 -8.76 23.47 -9.30
C GLY A 264 -7.73 24.60 -9.27
N GLN A 265 -7.29 24.98 -8.06
CA GLN A 265 -6.30 26.04 -7.86
C GLN A 265 -4.85 25.66 -8.22
N ALA A 266 -4.59 24.40 -8.58
CA ALA A 266 -3.25 23.89 -8.91
C ALA A 266 -2.18 24.27 -7.86
N GLN A 267 -2.45 24.00 -6.57
CA GLN A 267 -1.62 24.43 -5.45
C GLN A 267 -0.19 23.87 -5.49
N ALA A 268 0.01 22.73 -6.16
CA ALA A 268 1.32 22.12 -6.40
C ALA A 268 2.05 22.66 -7.66
N GLY A 269 1.44 23.60 -8.38
CA GLY A 269 1.84 23.98 -9.73
C GLY A 269 1.23 23.06 -10.79
N ARG A 270 1.77 23.13 -12.00
CA ARG A 270 1.32 22.31 -13.14
C ARG A 270 1.52 20.83 -12.83
N VAL A 271 0.55 20.01 -13.21
CA VAL A 271 0.66 18.55 -13.29
C VAL A 271 0.20 18.17 -14.68
N ASP A 272 1.09 17.59 -15.48
CA ASP A 272 0.82 17.17 -16.85
C ASP A 272 1.68 15.94 -17.12
N ASN A 273 1.12 14.77 -16.85
CA ASN A 273 1.85 13.52 -16.94
C ASN A 273 0.96 12.39 -17.45
N ARG A 274 1.48 11.59 -18.38
CA ARG A 274 0.97 10.23 -18.62
C ARG A 274 2.08 9.21 -18.42
N ASN A 275 1.81 8.23 -17.55
CA ASN A 275 2.67 7.09 -17.33
C ASN A 275 2.02 5.83 -17.90
N THR A 276 2.65 5.20 -18.89
CA THR A 276 2.17 3.93 -19.44
C THR A 276 3.23 2.87 -19.29
N GLY A 277 2.86 1.72 -18.72
CA GLY A 277 3.73 0.57 -18.59
C GLY A 277 3.05 -0.74 -18.98
N LEU A 278 3.80 -1.59 -19.68
CA LEU A 278 3.43 -2.95 -20.03
C LEU A 278 4.47 -3.92 -19.46
N MET A 279 4.01 -4.95 -18.75
CA MET A 279 4.81 -6.08 -18.29
C MET A 279 4.29 -7.38 -18.92
N LEU A 280 5.19 -8.17 -19.49
CA LEU A 280 4.92 -9.53 -19.96
C LEU A 280 5.74 -10.51 -19.11
N SER A 281 5.07 -11.48 -18.50
CA SER A 281 5.71 -12.52 -17.68
C SER A 281 5.35 -13.91 -18.18
N TYR A 282 6.34 -14.74 -18.49
CA TYR A 282 6.15 -16.15 -18.83
C TYR A 282 6.52 -17.03 -17.64
N GLN A 283 5.55 -17.79 -17.14
CA GLN A 283 5.74 -18.76 -16.07
C GLN A 283 5.73 -20.18 -16.66
N VAL A 284 6.77 -20.95 -16.37
CA VAL A 284 6.85 -22.37 -16.73
C VAL A 284 7.51 -23.15 -15.59
N SER A 285 6.81 -24.16 -15.07
CA SER A 285 7.21 -24.88 -13.86
C SER A 285 7.49 -23.90 -12.70
N ALA A 286 8.67 -23.98 -12.08
CA ALA A 286 9.10 -23.11 -10.98
C ALA A 286 9.67 -21.75 -11.42
N HIS A 287 9.79 -21.48 -12.72
CA HIS A 287 10.43 -20.30 -13.26
C HIS A 287 9.41 -19.29 -13.74
N THR A 288 9.63 -18.00 -13.45
CA THR A 288 8.91 -16.90 -14.09
C THR A 288 9.92 -15.89 -14.62
N LEU A 289 9.92 -15.65 -15.93
CA LEU A 289 10.72 -14.59 -16.57
C LEU A 289 9.79 -13.46 -17.00
N GLY A 290 10.18 -12.22 -16.69
CA GLY A 290 9.40 -11.04 -16.99
C GLY A 290 10.22 -9.94 -17.67
N LEU A 291 9.64 -9.32 -18.69
CA LEU A 291 10.17 -8.13 -19.34
C LEU A 291 9.08 -7.07 -19.43
N GLY A 292 9.41 -5.85 -19.03
CA GLY A 292 8.50 -4.72 -19.06
C GLY A 292 9.17 -3.44 -19.49
N TYR A 293 8.34 -2.53 -19.97
CA TYR A 293 8.73 -1.18 -20.36
C TYR A 293 7.68 -0.19 -19.86
N MET A 294 8.15 0.92 -19.31
CA MET A 294 7.33 2.02 -18.83
C MET A 294 7.88 3.34 -19.35
N TYR A 295 7.02 4.25 -19.77
CA TYR A 295 7.44 5.59 -20.21
C TYR A 295 6.57 6.68 -19.59
N GLN A 296 7.22 7.79 -19.30
CA GLN A 296 6.63 9.02 -18.79
C GLN A 296 6.54 10.04 -19.93
N SER A 297 5.34 10.58 -20.17
CA SER A 297 5.10 11.65 -21.15
C SER A 297 4.37 12.82 -20.50
N GLY A 298 4.29 13.96 -21.19
CA GLY A 298 3.88 15.23 -20.56
C GLY A 298 5.06 15.96 -19.91
N ASP A 299 4.82 17.16 -19.39
CA ASP A 299 5.88 18.07 -18.94
C ASP A 299 6.32 17.87 -17.48
N THR A 300 5.60 17.05 -16.70
CA THR A 300 5.90 16.84 -15.28
C THR A 300 6.15 15.37 -14.95
N ALA A 301 6.60 15.13 -13.72
CA ALA A 301 6.64 13.79 -13.13
C ALA A 301 5.22 13.24 -12.91
N MET A 302 5.11 11.95 -12.58
CA MET A 302 3.85 11.37 -12.14
C MET A 302 3.45 11.91 -10.76
N ALA A 303 2.20 12.32 -10.61
CA ALA A 303 1.64 12.71 -9.31
C ALA A 303 1.16 11.49 -8.52
N TYR A 304 1.44 11.46 -7.21
CA TYR A 304 0.95 10.42 -6.29
C TYR A 304 0.96 10.93 -4.84
N ILE A 305 0.23 10.27 -3.94
CA ILE A 305 0.12 10.68 -2.53
C ILE A 305 1.46 10.50 -1.79
N ALA A 306 1.86 11.51 -1.01
CA ALA A 306 3.05 11.46 -0.17
C ALA A 306 2.98 10.36 0.89
N GLY A 307 4.13 9.76 1.21
CA GLY A 307 4.25 8.65 2.15
C GLY A 307 3.85 7.28 1.58
N GLY A 308 3.23 7.27 0.40
CA GLY A 308 2.97 6.07 -0.40
C GLY A 308 4.01 5.82 -1.48
N GLU A 309 3.75 4.80 -2.29
CA GLU A 309 4.51 4.45 -3.49
C GLU A 309 3.59 4.52 -4.74
N PRO A 310 4.09 4.93 -5.91
CA PRO A 310 3.31 4.87 -7.14
C PRO A 310 3.09 3.41 -7.58
N ALA A 311 1.86 3.05 -7.93
CA ALA A 311 1.48 1.69 -8.32
C ALA A 311 1.84 1.36 -9.80
N VAL A 312 3.03 1.75 -10.24
CA VAL A 312 3.53 1.56 -11.62
C VAL A 312 4.41 0.31 -11.74
N LEU A 313 5.11 0.09 -12.86
CA LEU A 313 5.91 -1.14 -13.06
C LEU A 313 7.14 -1.25 -12.13
N SER A 314 7.62 -0.13 -11.61
CA SER A 314 8.68 -0.08 -10.59
C SER A 314 8.18 -0.39 -9.18
N ASP A 315 6.89 -0.72 -8.98
CA ASP A 315 6.35 -1.05 -7.68
C ASP A 315 7.18 -2.14 -6.97
N GLY A 316 7.39 -1.95 -5.67
CA GLY A 316 8.31 -2.72 -4.85
C GLY A 316 9.80 -2.42 -5.04
N ALA A 317 10.19 -1.47 -5.91
CA ALA A 317 11.58 -0.96 -5.92
C ALA A 317 11.88 -0.26 -4.58
N MET A 318 13.07 -0.50 -4.04
CA MET A 318 13.36 -0.13 -2.65
C MET A 318 13.88 1.31 -2.50
N SER A 319 14.73 1.75 -3.43
CA SER A 319 15.53 2.96 -3.27
C SER A 319 15.15 4.11 -4.20
N ALA A 320 14.26 3.88 -5.18
CA ALA A 320 13.75 4.89 -6.11
C ALA A 320 12.40 4.48 -6.69
N ASP A 321 11.68 5.45 -7.26
CA ASP A 321 10.33 5.28 -7.80
C ASP A 321 10.25 5.22 -9.33
N PHE A 322 11.28 5.66 -10.07
CA PHE A 322 11.34 5.65 -11.54
C PHE A 322 10.17 6.40 -12.22
N VAL A 323 9.72 7.50 -11.61
CA VAL A 323 8.63 8.32 -12.14
C VAL A 323 9.01 9.79 -12.39
N ASN A 324 10.27 10.05 -12.73
CA ASN A 324 10.73 11.41 -13.07
C ASN A 324 10.12 11.89 -14.40
N PRO A 325 10.15 13.22 -14.69
CA PRO A 325 9.71 13.75 -15.97
C PRO A 325 10.50 13.13 -17.13
N LYS A 326 9.77 12.75 -18.20
CA LYS A 326 10.29 12.17 -19.46
C LYS A 326 11.02 10.82 -19.34
N GLU A 327 11.06 10.21 -18.15
CA GLU A 327 11.78 8.97 -17.89
C GLU A 327 11.20 7.76 -18.67
N ASN A 328 12.11 6.99 -19.27
CA ASN A 328 11.84 5.70 -19.89
C ASN A 328 12.52 4.59 -19.09
N THR A 329 11.77 3.59 -18.64
CA THR A 329 12.24 2.57 -17.70
C THR A 329 12.00 1.17 -18.27
N TRP A 330 13.09 0.43 -18.46
CA TRP A 330 13.07 -1.00 -18.71
C TRP A 330 13.08 -1.79 -17.41
N VAL A 331 12.33 -2.89 -17.36
CA VAL A 331 12.28 -3.82 -16.22
C VAL A 331 12.53 -5.22 -16.72
N ALA A 332 13.56 -5.88 -16.20
CA ALA A 332 13.77 -7.32 -16.37
C ALA A 332 13.65 -7.99 -15.00
N ARG A 333 12.87 -9.05 -14.89
CA ARG A 333 12.61 -9.75 -13.62
C ARG A 333 12.65 -11.25 -13.81
N TYR A 334 13.20 -11.95 -12.83
CA TYR A 334 13.15 -13.40 -12.75
C TYR A 334 12.77 -13.82 -11.35
N ASP A 335 11.77 -14.69 -11.23
CA ASP A 335 11.32 -15.31 -9.99
C ASP A 335 11.52 -16.83 -10.06
N TYR A 336 11.86 -17.43 -8.92
CA TYR A 336 11.98 -18.88 -8.79
C TYR A 336 11.28 -19.38 -7.52
N ASN A 337 10.48 -20.45 -7.68
CA ASN A 337 9.85 -21.16 -6.58
C ASN A 337 10.62 -22.45 -6.25
N PHE A 338 11.29 -22.46 -5.09
CA PHE A 338 12.18 -23.57 -4.71
C PHE A 338 11.44 -24.84 -4.27
N VAL A 339 10.11 -24.88 -4.34
CA VAL A 339 9.35 -26.14 -4.21
C VAL A 339 9.84 -27.19 -5.21
N ALA A 340 10.26 -26.79 -6.42
CA ALA A 340 10.83 -27.69 -7.42
C ALA A 340 12.20 -28.29 -7.01
N MET A 341 12.87 -27.69 -6.02
CA MET A 341 14.11 -28.20 -5.42
C MET A 341 13.86 -28.88 -4.06
N GLY A 342 12.59 -29.15 -3.70
CA GLY A 342 12.24 -29.78 -2.43
C GLY A 342 12.32 -28.84 -1.22
N VAL A 343 12.37 -27.52 -1.43
CA VAL A 343 12.38 -26.52 -0.35
C VAL A 343 11.09 -25.69 -0.38
N PRO A 344 9.95 -26.28 0.03
CA PRO A 344 8.68 -25.57 0.02
C PRO A 344 8.71 -24.36 0.95
N GLY A 345 8.11 -23.24 0.51
CA GLY A 345 8.10 -21.98 1.24
C GLY A 345 9.26 -21.04 0.93
N LEU A 346 10.31 -21.50 0.23
CA LEU A 346 11.42 -20.67 -0.23
C LEU A 346 11.14 -20.10 -1.63
N THR A 347 11.29 -18.78 -1.79
CA THR A 347 11.15 -18.07 -3.05
C THR A 347 12.32 -17.12 -3.26
N GLY A 348 12.73 -16.94 -4.51
CA GLY A 348 13.78 -16.00 -4.91
C GLY A 348 13.31 -15.09 -6.02
N MET A 349 13.75 -13.82 -5.99
CA MET A 349 13.52 -12.85 -7.06
C MET A 349 14.79 -12.05 -7.33
N VAL A 350 15.06 -11.84 -8.61
CA VAL A 350 16.03 -10.85 -9.08
C VAL A 350 15.36 -9.92 -10.07
N ARG A 351 15.65 -8.62 -9.98
CA ARG A 351 15.09 -7.61 -10.89
C ARG A 351 16.14 -6.58 -11.24
N TYR A 352 16.15 -6.16 -12.49
CA TYR A 352 16.93 -5.03 -12.97
C TYR A 352 15.99 -3.97 -13.54
N LEU A 353 16.13 -2.74 -13.08
CA LEU A 353 15.48 -1.57 -13.63
C LEU A 353 16.52 -0.63 -14.24
N ASN A 354 16.24 -0.07 -15.40
CA ASN A 354 17.08 0.92 -16.05
C ASN A 354 16.23 2.07 -16.58
N GLY A 355 16.28 3.21 -15.89
CA GLY A 355 15.65 4.48 -16.22
C GLY A 355 16.60 5.37 -17.02
N SER A 356 16.08 6.03 -18.05
CA SER A 356 16.82 6.92 -18.93
C SER A 356 15.95 8.09 -19.38
N ASN A 357 16.56 9.09 -20.03
CA ASN A 357 15.85 10.27 -20.55
C ASN A 357 15.17 11.12 -19.44
N ILE A 358 15.78 11.16 -18.26
CA ILE A 358 15.25 11.93 -17.12
C ILE A 358 15.57 13.41 -17.29
N ASP A 359 14.55 14.27 -17.18
CA ASP A 359 14.70 15.74 -17.20
C ASP A 359 14.53 16.33 -15.79
N LEU A 360 15.65 16.75 -15.18
CA LEU A 360 15.70 17.43 -13.88
C LEU A 360 16.73 18.58 -13.94
N PRO A 361 16.39 19.75 -14.52
CA PRO A 361 17.34 20.84 -14.76
C PRO A 361 18.08 21.32 -13.50
N HIS A 362 17.40 21.30 -12.35
CA HIS A 362 17.95 21.70 -11.04
C HIS A 362 18.74 20.58 -10.32
N LEU A 363 18.73 19.35 -10.84
CA LEU A 363 19.41 18.18 -10.25
C LEU A 363 20.34 17.46 -11.23
N GLY A 364 20.93 18.18 -12.18
CA GLY A 364 21.94 17.63 -13.08
C GLY A 364 21.65 17.81 -14.56
N GLY A 365 20.47 18.34 -14.93
CA GLY A 365 20.15 18.67 -16.31
C GLY A 365 19.17 17.69 -16.96
N ARG A 366 19.38 17.45 -18.26
CA ARG A 366 18.57 16.58 -19.13
C ARG A 366 19.31 15.29 -19.44
N ASN A 367 18.57 14.29 -19.92
CA ASN A 367 19.11 12.99 -20.32
C ASN A 367 19.87 12.28 -19.18
N LEU A 368 19.36 12.43 -17.96
CA LEU A 368 19.89 11.72 -16.79
C LEU A 368 19.38 10.27 -16.79
N ASN A 369 20.08 9.41 -16.06
CA ASN A 369 19.85 7.98 -15.99
C ASN A 369 19.84 7.49 -14.54
N GLU A 370 19.11 6.42 -14.28
CA GLU A 370 19.12 5.70 -13.02
C GLU A 370 18.94 4.19 -13.23
N SER A 371 19.40 3.38 -12.29
CA SER A 371 19.23 1.93 -12.37
C SER A 371 19.18 1.30 -10.99
N SER A 372 18.47 0.18 -10.87
CA SER A 372 18.45 -0.64 -9.67
C SER A 372 18.64 -2.10 -10.01
N LYS A 373 19.51 -2.79 -9.25
CA LYS A 373 19.59 -4.25 -9.23
C LYS A 373 19.06 -4.73 -7.89
N ASP A 374 17.91 -5.39 -7.91
CA ASP A 374 17.22 -5.85 -6.72
C ASP A 374 17.34 -7.37 -6.61
N LEU A 375 17.57 -7.84 -5.39
CA LEU A 375 17.62 -9.23 -4.99
C LEU A 375 16.66 -9.44 -3.82
N GLU A 376 15.91 -10.53 -3.83
CA GLU A 376 15.02 -10.91 -2.74
C GLU A 376 15.04 -12.41 -2.53
N LEU A 377 15.07 -12.81 -1.26
CA LEU A 377 14.88 -14.18 -0.81
C LEU A 377 13.83 -14.18 0.30
N GLY A 378 12.77 -14.97 0.13
CA GLY A 378 11.70 -15.14 1.12
C GLY A 378 11.60 -16.60 1.55
N TYR A 379 11.40 -16.86 2.83
CA TYR A 379 11.16 -18.20 3.36
C TYR A 379 10.05 -18.20 4.39
N VAL A 380 9.02 -19.01 4.18
CA VAL A 380 7.96 -19.25 5.17
C VAL A 380 8.07 -20.69 5.67
N ILE A 381 8.19 -20.86 6.99
CA ILE A 381 8.23 -22.18 7.61
C ILE A 381 6.87 -22.88 7.40
N GLN A 382 6.89 -24.05 6.77
CA GLN A 382 5.66 -24.73 6.32
C GLN A 382 5.01 -25.63 7.40
N ALA A 383 5.79 -26.10 8.37
CA ALA A 383 5.33 -27.07 9.37
C ALA A 383 6.07 -26.93 10.71
N GLY A 384 5.56 -27.62 11.74
CA GLY A 384 6.14 -27.62 13.09
C GLY A 384 5.77 -26.40 13.93
N PRO A 385 6.39 -26.23 15.11
CA PRO A 385 6.02 -25.19 16.09
C PRO A 385 6.17 -23.75 15.58
N ALA A 386 7.02 -23.52 14.58
CA ALA A 386 7.26 -22.21 13.98
C ALA A 386 6.54 -22.01 12.63
N LYS A 387 5.56 -22.86 12.30
CA LYS A 387 4.79 -22.76 11.04
C LYS A 387 4.22 -21.35 10.87
N GLY A 388 4.46 -20.74 9.71
CA GLY A 388 4.02 -19.39 9.39
C GLY A 388 5.04 -18.29 9.71
N LEU A 389 6.15 -18.61 10.41
CA LEU A 389 7.27 -17.68 10.56
C LEU A 389 7.87 -17.40 9.17
N SER A 390 7.93 -16.12 8.83
CA SER A 390 8.40 -15.62 7.55
C SER A 390 9.70 -14.87 7.74
N LEU A 391 10.71 -15.21 6.94
CA LEU A 391 11.96 -14.48 6.82
C LEU A 391 12.05 -13.89 5.42
N ARG A 392 12.38 -12.61 5.31
CA ARG A 392 12.56 -11.95 4.01
C ARG A 392 13.82 -11.10 4.04
N LEU A 393 14.74 -11.43 3.14
CA LEU A 393 15.96 -10.66 2.88
C LEU A 393 15.82 -9.97 1.53
N ARG A 394 16.05 -8.66 1.49
CA ARG A 394 16.10 -7.89 0.25
C ARG A 394 17.36 -7.06 0.19
N HIS A 395 17.94 -6.95 -0.99
CA HIS A 395 19.10 -6.10 -1.24
C HIS A 395 18.95 -5.37 -2.58
N ALA A 396 19.26 -4.07 -2.63
CA ALA A 396 19.24 -3.28 -3.86
C ALA A 396 20.54 -2.51 -4.05
N PHE A 397 21.03 -2.50 -5.30
CA PHE A 397 22.10 -1.61 -5.75
C PHE A 397 21.50 -0.53 -6.64
N TYR A 398 21.22 0.63 -6.07
CA TYR A 398 20.66 1.76 -6.80
C TYR A 398 21.75 2.77 -7.20
N ARG A 399 21.77 3.18 -8.46
CA ARG A 399 22.72 4.14 -9.01
C ARG A 399 22.02 5.16 -9.89
N ASN A 400 22.43 6.42 -9.81
CA ASN A 400 22.03 7.48 -10.72
C ASN A 400 23.16 8.48 -10.96
N ASN A 401 22.99 9.34 -11.96
CA ASN A 401 23.89 10.45 -12.27
C ASN A 401 23.24 11.83 -11.96
N GLN A 402 22.29 11.86 -11.04
CA GLN A 402 21.67 13.10 -10.56
C GLN A 402 22.61 13.81 -9.57
N SER A 403 22.35 15.09 -9.28
CA SER A 403 23.14 15.85 -8.31
C SER A 403 22.99 15.26 -6.89
N GLY A 404 23.96 15.54 -6.01
CA GLY A 404 23.95 15.07 -4.62
C GLY A 404 22.77 15.57 -3.77
N ALA A 405 22.02 16.57 -4.27
CA ALA A 405 20.81 17.10 -3.64
C ALA A 405 19.54 16.31 -3.99
N SER A 406 19.63 15.31 -4.87
CA SER A 406 18.50 14.43 -5.20
C SER A 406 17.95 13.71 -3.97
N THR A 407 16.62 13.51 -3.93
CA THR A 407 15.96 12.73 -2.88
C THR A 407 16.39 11.26 -2.94
N PHE A 408 16.51 10.71 -4.15
CA PHE A 408 17.02 9.38 -4.38
C PHE A 408 18.51 9.46 -4.68
N ARG A 409 19.33 9.11 -3.70
CA ARG A 409 20.79 9.09 -3.84
C ARG A 409 21.25 7.67 -4.13
N SER A 410 22.29 7.54 -4.96
CA SER A 410 22.97 6.26 -5.18
C SER A 410 23.23 5.56 -3.84
N ALA A 411 22.81 4.32 -3.69
CA ALA A 411 22.87 3.60 -2.41
C ALA A 411 22.95 2.08 -2.61
N ASN A 412 23.48 1.41 -1.59
CA ASN A 412 23.22 -0.02 -1.39
C ASN A 412 22.24 -0.14 -0.23
N GLU A 413 21.12 -0.83 -0.45
CA GLU A 413 20.06 -0.94 0.55
C GLU A 413 19.78 -2.39 0.91
N THR A 414 19.85 -2.72 2.19
CA THR A 414 19.50 -4.03 2.76
C THR A 414 18.26 -3.89 3.63
N ARG A 415 17.33 -4.83 3.48
CA ARG A 415 16.15 -4.96 4.34
C ARG A 415 16.04 -6.40 4.82
N VAL A 416 15.89 -6.60 6.12
CA VAL A 416 15.63 -7.91 6.72
C VAL A 416 14.36 -7.83 7.53
N ASN A 417 13.44 -8.77 7.26
CA ASN A 417 12.19 -8.91 7.98
C ASN A 417 12.07 -10.30 8.58
N VAL A 418 11.60 -10.36 9.82
CA VAL A 418 11.11 -11.59 10.45
C VAL A 418 9.70 -11.31 10.95
N ASP A 419 8.72 -11.94 10.30
CA ASP A 419 7.30 -11.70 10.53
C ASP A 419 6.62 -12.98 11.01
N TYR A 420 5.74 -12.88 12.01
CA TYR A 420 4.86 -13.97 12.42
C TYR A 420 3.47 -13.42 12.75
N THR A 421 2.42 -14.07 12.23
CA THR A 421 1.04 -13.69 12.50
C THR A 421 0.35 -14.74 13.35
N PHE A 422 0.01 -14.36 14.58
CA PHE A 422 -0.85 -15.15 15.46
C PHE A 422 -2.31 -14.91 15.07
N LYS A 423 -3.07 -16.00 14.87
CA LYS A 423 -4.52 -15.94 14.94
C LYS A 423 -4.92 -16.07 16.41
N VAL A 424 -5.48 -15.01 16.96
CA VAL A 424 -5.87 -14.90 18.37
C VAL A 424 -7.33 -15.32 18.57
N TRP A 425 -8.18 -15.01 17.59
CA TRP A 425 -9.60 -15.40 17.52
C TRP A 425 -9.97 -15.70 16.08
#